data_AF-A0AAU3DXF5-F1
#
_entry.id   AF-A0AAU3DXF5-F1
#
_cell.length_a   1.000
_cell.length_b   1.000
_cell.length_c   1.000
_cell.angle_alpha   90.00
_cell.angle_beta   90.00
_cell.angle_gamma   90.00
#
_symmetry.space_group_name_H-M   'P 1'
#
loop_
_entity.id
_entity.type
_entity.pdbx_description
1 polymer ?
#
loop_
_entity_poly.entity_id
_entity_poly.type
_entity_poly.pdbx_seq_one_letter_code
_entity_poly.pdbx_strand_id
1 'polypeptide(L)'
;MSRGSPRHRRPDEQLVEALVPTPLPVASPEPAPLPTLPAPAARSGDGVLFDVARPDAVGRVTARALLRALGWTPGLALHVDVVTGAILITPAADGAYVVGSREE
;
A
#
# COMPACT_ATOMS: atom_id res chain seq x y z
N MET A 1 -51.20 -5.59 58.44
CA MET A 1 -49.89 -6.09 58.89
C MET A 1 -48.82 -5.35 58.08
N SER A 2 -47.85 -4.75 58.77
CA SER A 2 -46.71 -3.94 58.25
C SER A 2 -45.86 -4.78 57.25
N ARG A 3 -45.16 -4.26 56.23
CA ARG A 3 -43.99 -3.34 56.29
C ARG A 3 -43.60 -2.88 54.88
N GLY A 4 -43.09 -1.65 54.74
CA GLY A 4 -42.40 -1.17 53.55
C GLY A 4 -41.98 0.30 53.69
N SER A 5 -41.04 0.59 54.59
CA SER A 5 -40.52 1.95 54.81
C SER A 5 -39.75 2.49 53.59
N PRO A 6 -39.76 3.82 53.37
CA PRO A 6 -39.12 4.49 52.25
C PRO A 6 -37.63 4.71 52.52
N ARG A 7 -36.77 4.59 51.50
CA ARG A 7 -35.38 5.08 51.58
C ARG A 7 -34.93 5.78 50.29
N HIS A 8 -34.91 7.10 50.44
CA HIS A 8 -33.98 8.07 49.84
C HIS A 8 -33.89 8.16 48.32
N ARG A 9 -34.80 8.95 47.74
CA ARG A 9 -34.49 9.76 46.56
C ARG A 9 -33.43 10.78 47.01
N ARG A 10 -32.17 10.57 46.65
CA ARG A 10 -31.14 11.61 46.79
C ARG A 10 -31.57 12.81 45.94
N PRO A 11 -31.73 14.01 46.52
CA PRO A 11 -31.56 15.23 45.74
C PRO A 11 -30.07 15.35 45.41
N ASP A 12 -29.71 16.09 44.36
CA ASP A 12 -28.34 16.59 44.09
C ASP A 12 -27.57 16.07 42.88
N GLU A 13 -28.21 15.44 41.88
CA GLU A 13 -27.63 15.38 40.54
C GLU A 13 -28.68 15.73 39.48
N GLN A 14 -28.90 17.03 39.26
CA GLN A 14 -29.54 17.52 38.03
C GLN A 14 -28.42 17.77 37.01
N LEU A 15 -28.41 16.98 35.94
CA LEU A 15 -27.54 17.20 34.79
C LEU A 15 -27.89 18.57 34.20
N VAL A 16 -26.99 19.55 34.36
CA VAL A 16 -27.12 20.85 33.70
C VAL A 16 -26.75 20.64 32.23
N GLU A 17 -27.76 20.40 31.38
CA GLU A 17 -27.61 20.30 29.91
C GLU A 17 -27.02 21.58 29.27
N ALA A 18 -26.98 22.69 30.02
CA ALA A 18 -26.63 24.02 29.51
C ALA A 18 -25.14 24.28 29.22
N LEU A 19 -24.27 23.27 29.25
CA LEU A 19 -22.81 23.44 29.05
C LEU A 19 -22.24 22.79 27.79
N VAL A 20 -23.07 22.24 26.90
CA VAL A 20 -22.57 21.83 25.57
C VAL A 20 -22.69 23.04 24.64
N PRO A 21 -21.57 23.68 24.23
CA PRO A 21 -21.64 24.77 23.28
C PRO A 21 -22.23 24.24 21.97
N THR A 22 -23.31 24.87 21.50
CA THR A 22 -23.84 24.57 20.17
C THR A 22 -22.73 24.84 19.15
N PRO A 23 -22.26 23.83 18.40
CA PRO A 23 -21.25 24.05 17.38
C PRO A 23 -21.79 25.04 16.36
N LEU A 24 -21.11 26.17 16.21
CA LEU A 24 -21.43 27.14 15.18
C LEU A 24 -21.22 26.47 13.81
N PRO A 25 -22.10 26.71 12.82
CA PRO A 25 -21.89 26.20 11.48
C PRO A 25 -20.59 26.77 10.91
N VAL A 26 -19.54 25.95 10.84
CA VAL A 26 -18.32 26.31 10.13
C VAL A 26 -18.52 25.88 8.68
N ALA A 27 -18.49 26.85 7.75
CA ALA A 27 -18.49 26.53 6.33
C ALA A 27 -17.28 25.64 6.03
N SER A 28 -17.48 24.51 5.35
CA SER A 28 -16.35 23.72 4.86
C SER A 28 -15.54 24.58 3.90
N PRO A 29 -14.20 24.67 4.08
CA PRO A 29 -13.37 25.40 3.13
C PRO A 29 -13.49 24.75 1.74
N GLU A 30 -13.58 25.58 0.71
CA GLU A 30 -13.60 25.11 -0.67
C GLU A 30 -12.28 24.41 -0.99
N PRO A 31 -12.30 23.17 -1.54
CA PRO A 31 -11.08 22.48 -1.93
C PRO A 31 -10.30 23.31 -2.96
N ALA A 32 -9.01 23.53 -2.69
CA ALA A 32 -8.14 24.20 -3.66
C ALA A 32 -8.07 23.39 -4.97
N PRO A 33 -8.08 24.06 -6.14
CA PRO A 33 -7.98 23.36 -7.42
C PRO A 33 -6.65 22.61 -7.51
N LEU A 34 -6.73 21.30 -7.78
CA LEU A 34 -5.55 20.47 -8.00
C LEU A 34 -4.95 20.78 -9.38
N PRO A 35 -3.61 20.88 -9.49
CA PRO A 35 -2.98 21.03 -10.79
C PRO A 35 -3.22 19.78 -11.64
N THR A 36 -3.65 19.99 -12.89
CA THR A 36 -3.79 18.91 -13.85
C THR A 36 -2.41 18.41 -14.25
N LEU A 37 -2.04 17.21 -13.81
CA LEU A 37 -0.83 16.55 -14.29
C LEU A 37 -1.04 16.10 -15.74
N PRO A 38 -0.01 16.20 -16.61
CA PRO A 38 -0.10 15.66 -17.95
C PRO A 38 -0.37 14.15 -17.89
N ALA A 39 -1.20 13.66 -18.82
CA ALA A 39 -1.47 12.24 -18.93
C ALA A 39 -0.13 11.47 -19.06
N PRO A 40 0.04 10.34 -18.35
CA PRO A 40 1.22 9.52 -18.50
C PRO A 40 1.38 9.13 -19.97
N ALA A 41 2.47 9.56 -20.61
CA ALA A 41 2.77 9.15 -21.97
C ALA A 41 2.92 7.62 -22.00
N ALA A 42 2.20 6.96 -22.91
CA ALA A 42 2.44 5.56 -23.21
C ALA A 42 3.89 5.43 -23.71
N ARG A 43 4.77 4.90 -22.86
CA ARG A 43 6.17 4.66 -23.22
C ARG A 43 6.19 3.53 -24.24
N SER A 44 6.34 3.87 -25.52
CA SER A 44 6.70 2.88 -26.54
C SER A 44 8.09 2.32 -26.22
N GLY A 45 8.18 0.99 -26.21
CA GLY A 45 9.19 0.24 -25.47
C GLY A 45 10.51 0.05 -26.19
N ASP A 46 11.34 1.09 -26.24
CA ASP A 46 12.78 0.99 -26.55
C ASP A 46 13.64 1.64 -25.44
N GLY A 47 13.05 1.97 -24.30
CA GLY A 47 13.73 2.63 -23.19
C GLY A 47 14.32 1.65 -22.17
N VAL A 48 15.39 2.09 -21.49
CA VAL A 48 15.92 1.37 -20.33
C VAL A 48 14.94 1.48 -19.17
N LEU A 49 14.55 0.34 -18.60
CA LEU A 49 13.73 0.25 -17.40
C LEU A 49 14.64 -0.04 -16.19
N PHE A 50 14.41 0.67 -15.09
CA PHE A 50 15.08 0.41 -13.83
C PHE A 50 14.06 0.29 -12.69
N ASP A 51 14.38 -0.54 -11.72
CA ASP A 51 13.61 -0.74 -10.50
C ASP A 51 14.60 -0.92 -9.34
N VAL A 52 14.15 -0.68 -8.11
CA VAL A 52 14.96 -0.86 -6.91
C VAL A 52 14.17 -1.74 -5.95
N ALA A 53 14.75 -2.89 -5.63
CA ALA A 53 14.17 -3.84 -4.70
C ALA A 53 15.23 -4.32 -3.71
N ARG A 54 14.77 -4.67 -2.51
CA ARG A 54 15.61 -5.25 -1.47
C ARG A 54 15.61 -6.77 -1.63
N PRO A 55 16.78 -7.42 -1.68
CA PRO A 55 16.84 -8.88 -1.63
C PRO A 55 16.31 -9.40 -0.29
N ASP A 56 15.58 -10.51 -0.32
CA ASP A 56 15.16 -11.21 0.88
C ASP A 56 16.33 -11.96 1.57
N ALA A 57 16.05 -12.64 2.69
CA ALA A 57 17.06 -13.38 3.44
C ALA A 57 17.70 -14.54 2.65
N VAL A 58 17.06 -15.00 1.57
CA VAL A 58 17.52 -16.07 0.70
C VAL A 58 18.13 -15.50 -0.59
N GLY A 59 18.23 -14.17 -0.71
CA GLY A 59 18.83 -13.48 -1.85
C GLY A 59 17.89 -13.28 -3.04
N ARG A 60 16.59 -13.53 -2.92
CA ARG A 60 15.62 -13.31 -4.01
C ARG A 60 15.24 -11.84 -4.09
N VAL A 61 15.03 -11.35 -5.31
CA VAL A 61 14.64 -9.97 -5.58
C VAL A 61 13.25 -9.94 -6.22
N THR A 62 12.33 -9.19 -5.63
CA THR A 62 10.96 -9.04 -6.14
C THR A 62 10.84 -7.72 -6.92
N ALA A 63 10.75 -7.80 -8.25
CA ALA A 63 10.64 -6.63 -9.15
C ALA A 63 9.41 -6.76 -10.09
N ARG A 64 8.21 -6.86 -9.51
CA ARG A 64 6.99 -7.24 -10.24
C ARG A 64 6.62 -6.28 -11.38
N ALA A 65 6.86 -4.98 -11.21
CA ALA A 65 6.58 -4.00 -12.25
C ALA A 65 7.54 -4.16 -13.43
N LEU A 66 8.84 -4.31 -13.15
CA LEU A 66 9.89 -4.50 -14.15
C LEU A 66 9.70 -5.79 -14.94
N LEU A 67 9.51 -6.93 -14.26
CA LEU A 67 9.31 -8.23 -14.91
C LEU A 67 8.09 -8.21 -15.84
N ARG A 68 6.98 -7.58 -15.42
CA ARG A 68 5.79 -7.43 -16.29
C ARG A 68 6.05 -6.55 -17.50
N ALA A 69 6.79 -5.45 -17.33
CA ALA A 69 7.13 -4.56 -18.43
C ALA A 69 8.08 -5.24 -19.44
N LEU A 70 8.95 -6.14 -18.97
CA LEU A 70 9.80 -6.97 -19.82
C LEU A 70 9.06 -8.16 -20.46
N GLY A 71 7.79 -8.40 -20.11
CA GLY A 71 7.03 -9.56 -20.56
C GLY A 71 7.50 -10.89 -19.94
N TRP A 72 8.27 -10.84 -18.85
CA TRP A 72 8.80 -12.02 -18.18
C TRP A 72 7.74 -12.62 -17.26
N THR A 73 7.15 -13.73 -17.69
CA THR A 73 6.10 -14.44 -16.97
C THR A 73 6.69 -15.49 -16.03
N PRO A 74 5.98 -15.87 -14.95
CA PRO A 74 6.34 -17.02 -14.13
C PRO A 74 6.60 -18.27 -14.99
N GLY A 75 7.64 -19.03 -14.64
CA GLY A 75 8.10 -20.20 -15.39
C GLY A 75 9.03 -19.88 -16.55
N LEU A 76 9.23 -18.61 -16.92
CA LEU A 76 10.24 -18.23 -17.91
C LEU A 76 11.64 -18.62 -17.39
N ALA A 77 12.36 -19.41 -18.18
CA ALA A 77 13.72 -19.83 -17.86
C ALA A 77 14.72 -18.68 -18.10
N LEU A 78 15.67 -18.55 -17.17
CA LEU A 78 16.63 -17.47 -17.07
C LEU A 78 18.05 -18.03 -17.01
N HIS A 79 18.93 -17.44 -17.79
CA HIS A 79 20.37 -17.55 -17.59
C HIS A 79 20.83 -16.42 -16.66
N VAL A 80 21.79 -16.73 -15.80
CA VAL A 80 22.33 -15.80 -14.82
C VAL A 80 23.85 -15.86 -14.91
N ASP A 81 24.44 -14.74 -15.32
CA ASP A 81 25.88 -14.55 -15.41
C ASP A 81 26.36 -13.53 -14.39
N VAL A 82 27.49 -13.82 -13.75
CA VAL A 82 28.17 -12.84 -12.91
C VAL A 82 29.26 -12.17 -13.73
N VAL A 83 29.08 -10.87 -13.96
CA VAL A 83 30.08 -10.02 -14.60
C VAL A 83 30.72 -9.11 -13.55
N THR A 84 31.78 -8.38 -13.93
CA THR A 84 32.46 -7.50 -12.99
C THR A 84 31.52 -6.41 -12.46
N GLY A 85 31.08 -6.56 -11.22
CA GLY A 85 30.24 -5.59 -10.51
C GLY A 85 28.73 -5.70 -10.76
N ALA A 86 28.26 -6.72 -11.51
CA ALA A 86 26.84 -6.90 -11.78
C ALA A 86 26.44 -8.36 -11.99
N ILE A 87 25.15 -8.63 -11.84
CA ILE A 87 24.52 -9.89 -12.24
C ILE A 87 23.71 -9.60 -13.50
N LEU A 88 24.06 -10.25 -14.60
CA LEU A 88 23.30 -10.21 -15.84
C LEU A 88 22.29 -11.35 -15.84
N ILE A 89 21.03 -11.00 -16.11
CA ILE A 89 19.93 -11.97 -16.17
C ILE A 89 19.29 -11.84 -17.55
N THR A 90 19.18 -12.94 -18.27
CA THR A 90 18.61 -12.97 -19.62
C THR A 90 17.64 -14.15 -19.80
N PRO A 91 16.57 -14.02 -20.60
CA PRO A 91 15.74 -15.16 -20.96
C PRO A 91 16.55 -16.18 -21.74
N ALA A 92 16.45 -17.45 -21.38
CA ALA A 92 17.13 -18.55 -22.07
C ALA A 92 16.30 -19.82 -21.93
N ALA A 93 16.05 -20.53 -23.03
CA ALA A 93 15.19 -21.71 -23.04
C ALA A 93 15.76 -22.87 -22.18
N ASP A 94 17.07 -22.89 -21.98
CA ASP A 94 17.85 -23.84 -21.18
C ASP A 94 18.38 -23.23 -19.87
N GLY A 95 17.82 -22.08 -19.47
CA GLY A 95 18.22 -21.38 -18.25
C GLY A 95 18.07 -22.22 -16.99
N ALA A 96 19.07 -22.18 -16.10
CA ALA A 96 19.08 -22.91 -14.84
C ALA A 96 18.14 -22.33 -13.77
N TYR A 97 17.69 -21.09 -13.96
CA TYR A 97 16.81 -20.38 -13.05
C TYR A 97 15.48 -20.11 -13.72
N VAL A 98 14.43 -19.85 -12.92
CA VAL A 98 13.11 -19.51 -13.44
C VAL A 98 12.57 -18.26 -12.77
N VAL A 99 11.83 -17.44 -13.53
CA VAL A 99 10.98 -16.41 -12.94
C VAL A 99 9.93 -17.09 -12.07
N GLY A 100 9.93 -16.80 -10.78
CA GLY A 100 8.98 -17.42 -9.84
C GLY A 100 7.55 -16.90 -9.99
N SER A 101 6.57 -17.75 -9.65
CA SER A 101 5.27 -17.29 -9.17
C SER A 101 5.42 -16.79 -7.74
N ARG A 102 4.56 -15.85 -7.33
CA ARG A 102 4.35 -15.53 -5.92
C ARG A 102 3.80 -16.80 -5.26
N GLU A 103 4.66 -17.59 -4.66
CA GLU A 103 4.28 -18.35 -3.48
C GLU A 103 4.68 -17.52 -2.28
N GLU A 104 3.70 -17.41 -1.39
CA GLU A 104 3.57 -16.54 -0.23
C GLU A 104 4.62 -16.79 0.86
#